data_AF-A0A540MW67-F1
#
_entry.id   AF-A0A540MW67-F1
#
_cell.length_a   1.000
_cell.length_b   1.000
_cell.length_c   1.000
_cell.angle_alpha   90.00
_cell.angle_beta   90.00
_cell.angle_gamma   90.00
#
_symmetry.space_group_name_H-M   'P 1'
#
loop_
_entity.id
_entity.type
_entity.pdbx_description
1 polymer ?
#
loop_
_entity_poly.entity_id
_entity_poly.type
_entity_poly.pdbx_seq_one_letter_code
_entity_poly.pdbx_strand_id
1 'polypeptide(L)'
;MNTSSPAHATAAAAGGSSSSQRSSWKNEVFLSFRGEDTRTGFTDHLFIALRDAGINTFIDYGLKKGENIQRELDREIEGSRFGVVVFSKSYAESRWCLRELSKIMRDGKVVYPIFYDVDPSQVRNQSGSFGEAFQRHEKDEDPNEVEQWRRDLKACADLSGRNFNTTADGREGLFIQNVVGDIIALTKTRDLQTTQSTTRLEYLVAWARVPYYFFFFKFFFFL
;
A
#
# COMPACT_ATOMS: atom_id res chain seq x y z
N MET A 1 65.08 1.17 38.28
CA MET A 1 64.27 1.31 37.06
C MET A 1 63.02 0.44 37.24
N ASN A 2 61.85 1.09 37.21
CA ASN A 2 60.48 0.64 37.53
C ASN A 2 60.15 -0.81 37.09
N THR A 3 59.62 -1.69 37.95
CA THR A 3 58.23 -1.84 38.48
C THR A 3 57.15 -1.99 37.41
N SER A 4 56.56 -3.18 37.39
CA SER A 4 55.43 -3.68 36.61
C SER A 4 54.08 -3.04 36.99
N SER A 5 53.16 -2.96 36.02
CA SER A 5 51.70 -2.81 36.25
C SER A 5 50.87 -3.39 35.10
N PRO A 6 49.62 -3.83 35.35
CA PRO A 6 48.86 -4.72 34.48
C PRO A 6 47.63 -4.09 33.80
N ALA A 7 47.11 -4.84 32.81
CA ALA A 7 45.74 -4.88 32.29
C ALA A 7 45.11 -3.60 31.69
N HIS A 8 44.72 -3.69 30.42
CA HIS A 8 43.36 -3.30 30.01
C HIS A 8 43.01 -4.01 28.68
N ALA A 9 42.29 -5.12 28.79
CA ALA A 9 41.57 -5.70 27.67
C ALA A 9 40.44 -4.72 27.30
N THR A 10 40.58 -4.07 26.16
CA THR A 10 39.48 -3.29 25.57
C THR A 10 38.59 -4.28 24.82
N ALA A 11 37.52 -4.72 25.48
CA ALA A 11 36.41 -5.36 24.80
C ALA A 11 35.83 -4.35 23.81
N ALA A 12 36.16 -4.49 22.52
CA ALA A 12 35.44 -3.81 21.47
C ALA A 12 34.01 -4.38 21.47
N ALA A 13 33.10 -3.64 22.10
CA ALA A 13 31.68 -3.88 21.93
C ALA A 13 31.41 -3.78 20.43
N ALA A 14 31.19 -4.93 19.79
CA ALA A 14 30.58 -4.99 18.48
C ALA A 14 29.20 -4.38 18.64
N GLY A 15 29.12 -3.06 18.41
CA GLY A 15 27.86 -2.39 18.15
C GLY A 15 27.30 -3.06 16.92
N GLY A 16 26.50 -4.10 17.13
CA GLY A 16 25.61 -4.62 16.13
C GLY A 16 24.77 -3.44 15.70
N SER A 17 25.13 -2.84 14.56
CA SER A 17 24.20 -2.01 13.82
C SER A 17 22.97 -2.88 13.68
N SER A 18 21.91 -2.55 14.41
CA SER A 18 20.58 -2.98 14.06
C SER A 18 20.35 -2.39 12.68
N SER A 19 20.74 -3.15 11.65
CA SER A 19 20.20 -2.96 10.32
C SER A 19 18.71 -3.20 10.53
N SER A 20 17.97 -2.11 10.75
CA SER A 20 16.54 -2.09 10.50
C SER A 20 16.40 -2.77 9.15
N GLN A 21 15.77 -3.94 9.13
CA GLN A 21 15.55 -4.69 7.90
C GLN A 21 14.83 -3.72 6.97
N ARG A 22 15.60 -3.12 6.06
CA ARG A 22 15.10 -2.13 5.11
C ARG A 22 14.06 -2.89 4.31
N SER A 23 12.81 -2.41 4.36
CA SER A 23 11.65 -3.16 3.89
C SER A 23 11.91 -3.77 2.52
N SER A 24 11.54 -5.03 2.30
CA SER A 24 11.75 -5.75 1.03
C SER A 24 10.98 -5.17 -0.16
N TRP A 25 10.19 -4.12 0.05
CA TRP A 25 9.40 -3.45 -0.95
C TRP A 25 10.28 -2.48 -1.75
N LYS A 26 10.11 -2.49 -3.08
CA LYS A 26 10.74 -1.52 -3.97
C LYS A 26 10.14 -0.12 -3.77
N ASN A 27 8.82 -0.05 -3.60
CA ASN A 27 8.08 1.18 -3.31
C ASN A 27 7.14 0.97 -2.12
N GLU A 28 6.80 2.03 -1.41
CA GLU A 28 5.79 1.96 -0.37
C GLU A 28 4.39 2.04 -0.97
N VAL A 29 4.17 2.93 -1.92
CA VAL A 29 2.87 3.15 -2.55
C VAL A 29 2.95 2.92 -4.05
N PHE A 30 1.99 2.18 -4.60
CA PHE A 30 1.65 2.18 -6.02
C PHE A 30 0.40 3.05 -6.22
N LEU A 31 0.49 4.09 -7.05
CA LEU A 31 -0.60 5.02 -7.31
C LEU A 31 -1.23 4.74 -8.68
N SER A 32 -2.44 4.17 -8.68
CA SER A 32 -3.26 3.94 -9.88
C SER A 32 -4.30 5.04 -10.02
N PHE A 33 -4.44 5.58 -11.24
CA PHE A 33 -5.35 6.68 -11.53
C PHE A 33 -5.66 6.78 -13.02
N ARG A 34 -6.67 7.58 -13.35
CA ARG A 34 -6.99 7.93 -14.73
C ARG A 34 -6.19 9.16 -15.14
N GLY A 35 -5.20 8.95 -15.99
CA GLY A 35 -4.33 10.02 -16.48
C GLY A 35 -5.07 11.23 -17.05
N GLU A 36 -6.08 10.99 -17.89
CA GLU A 36 -6.81 12.06 -18.57
C GLU A 36 -7.67 12.89 -17.61
N ASP A 37 -8.02 12.35 -16.44
CA ASP A 37 -8.83 13.06 -15.45
C ASP A 37 -7.97 13.87 -14.48
N THR A 38 -6.86 13.30 -13.98
CA THR A 38 -6.18 13.84 -12.79
C THR A 38 -4.66 13.98 -12.91
N ARG A 39 -4.03 13.64 -14.04
CA ARG A 39 -2.55 13.58 -14.19
C ARG A 39 -1.84 14.87 -13.82
N THR A 40 -2.30 16.02 -14.29
CA THR A 40 -1.63 17.32 -14.08
C THR A 40 -2.27 18.16 -12.97
N GLY A 41 -3.23 17.60 -12.25
CA GLY A 41 -3.94 18.24 -11.15
C GLY A 41 -3.74 17.43 -9.87
N PHE A 42 -4.86 16.97 -9.30
CA PHE A 42 -4.89 16.26 -8.03
C PHE A 42 -3.83 15.16 -7.88
N THR A 43 -3.64 14.28 -8.87
CA THR A 43 -2.70 13.16 -8.73
C THR A 43 -1.25 13.63 -8.67
N ASP A 44 -0.86 14.65 -9.45
CA ASP A 44 0.50 15.21 -9.41
C ASP A 44 0.79 15.83 -8.04
N HIS A 45 -0.16 16.63 -7.54
CA HIS A 45 -0.04 17.26 -6.22
C HIS A 45 0.01 16.23 -5.10
N LEU A 46 -0.80 15.17 -5.16
CA LEU A 46 -0.76 14.07 -4.20
C LEU A 46 0.59 13.34 -4.25
N PHE A 47 1.10 13.05 -5.44
CA PHE A 47 2.41 12.41 -5.61
C PHE A 47 3.54 13.25 -5.01
N ILE A 48 3.57 14.57 -5.30
CA ILE A 48 4.53 15.51 -4.72
C ILE A 48 4.42 15.51 -3.19
N ALA A 49 3.20 15.60 -2.64
CA ALA A 49 3.00 15.63 -1.20
C ALA A 49 3.42 14.32 -0.49
N LEU A 50 3.18 13.15 -1.10
CA LEU A 50 3.66 11.87 -0.60
C LEU A 50 5.19 11.80 -0.59
N ARG A 51 5.83 12.23 -1.68
CA ARG A 51 7.29 12.30 -1.79
C ARG A 51 7.88 13.25 -0.75
N ASP A 52 7.31 14.43 -0.59
CA ASP A 52 7.78 15.43 0.37
C ASP A 52 7.56 14.96 1.82
N ALA A 53 6.59 14.07 2.07
CA ALA A 53 6.42 13.34 3.32
C ALA A 53 7.38 12.14 3.50
N GLY A 54 8.27 11.89 2.54
CA GLY A 54 9.27 10.82 2.57
C GLY A 54 8.73 9.45 2.18
N ILE A 55 7.53 9.35 1.60
CA ILE A 55 6.91 8.09 1.18
C ILE A 55 7.35 7.76 -0.25
N ASN A 56 8.06 6.64 -0.41
CA ASN A 56 8.49 6.22 -1.74
C ASN A 56 7.30 5.73 -2.56
N THR A 57 6.94 6.46 -3.62
CA THR A 57 5.72 6.24 -4.40
C THR A 57 6.05 5.98 -5.86
N PHE A 58 5.50 4.90 -6.41
CA PHE A 58 5.46 4.66 -7.85
C PHE A 58 4.15 5.20 -8.40
N ILE A 59 4.20 5.94 -9.50
CA ILE A 59 3.05 6.54 -10.16
C ILE A 59 2.92 5.98 -11.58
N ASP A 60 1.76 5.40 -11.92
CA ASP A 60 1.53 4.96 -13.29
C ASP A 60 0.99 6.10 -14.17
N TYR A 61 1.87 6.78 -14.91
CA TYR A 61 1.44 7.85 -15.80
C TYR A 61 0.58 7.40 -16.99
N GLY A 62 0.24 6.11 -17.14
CA GLY A 62 -0.72 5.63 -18.14
C GLY A 62 -0.38 5.98 -19.59
N LEU A 63 0.92 6.08 -19.92
CA LEU A 63 1.35 6.27 -21.31
C LEU A 63 0.91 5.06 -22.16
N LYS A 64 0.68 5.23 -23.47
CA LYS A 64 0.29 4.13 -24.37
C LYS A 64 1.33 3.02 -24.31
N LYS A 65 0.97 1.89 -23.72
CA LYS A 65 1.90 0.84 -23.32
C LYS A 65 1.69 -0.44 -24.13
N GLY A 66 2.78 -1.00 -24.67
CA GLY A 66 2.82 -2.35 -25.26
C GLY A 66 3.03 -3.45 -24.20
N GLU A 67 2.99 -4.72 -24.60
CA GLU A 67 3.03 -5.89 -23.69
C GLU A 67 4.21 -5.91 -22.71
N ASN A 68 5.40 -5.45 -23.12
CA ASN A 68 6.57 -5.38 -22.25
C ASN A 68 6.35 -4.47 -21.04
N ILE A 69 5.54 -3.43 -21.20
CA ILE A 69 5.34 -2.43 -20.15
C ILE A 69 4.26 -2.90 -19.15
N GLN A 70 3.37 -3.83 -19.55
CA GLN A 70 2.48 -4.51 -18.60
C GLN A 70 3.27 -5.34 -17.59
N ARG A 71 4.29 -6.10 -18.06
CA ARG A 71 5.12 -6.93 -17.17
C ARG A 71 5.92 -6.11 -16.19
N GLU A 72 6.43 -4.95 -16.62
CA GLU A 72 7.11 -4.03 -15.71
C GLU A 72 6.15 -3.47 -14.67
N LEU A 73 4.95 -3.07 -15.09
CA LEU A 73 3.94 -2.56 -14.18
C LEU A 73 3.50 -3.58 -13.14
N ASP A 74 3.29 -4.83 -13.54
CA ASP A 74 2.94 -5.92 -12.62
C ASP A 74 4.02 -6.09 -11.54
N ARG A 75 5.30 -5.95 -11.89
CA ARG A 75 6.42 -5.99 -10.94
C ARG A 75 6.45 -4.78 -10.01
N GLU A 76 6.08 -3.60 -10.49
CA GLU A 76 5.96 -2.41 -9.63
C GLU A 76 4.81 -2.56 -8.65
N ILE A 77 3.67 -3.12 -9.10
CA ILE A 77 2.55 -3.44 -8.23
C ILE A 77 3.00 -4.45 -7.17
N GLU A 78 3.56 -5.60 -7.55
CA GLU A 78 4.05 -6.64 -6.64
C GLU A 78 5.11 -6.10 -5.67
N GLY A 79 6.03 -5.27 -6.17
CA GLY A 79 7.09 -4.64 -5.40
C GLY A 79 6.62 -3.51 -4.47
N SER A 80 5.35 -3.12 -4.53
CA SER A 80 4.78 -2.05 -3.70
C SER A 80 4.05 -2.58 -2.47
N ARG A 81 4.20 -1.89 -1.34
CA ARG A 81 3.57 -2.28 -0.07
C ARG A 81 2.06 -2.00 -0.02
N PHE A 82 1.64 -0.86 -0.57
CA PHE A 82 0.26 -0.39 -0.60
C PHE A 82 -0.17 -0.06 -2.02
N GLY A 83 -1.44 -0.31 -2.35
CA GLY A 83 -2.09 0.25 -3.54
C GLY A 83 -2.95 1.44 -3.15
N VAL A 84 -2.77 2.59 -3.81
CA VAL A 84 -3.67 3.73 -3.72
C VAL A 84 -4.36 3.88 -5.06
N VAL A 85 -5.70 3.86 -5.06
CA VAL A 85 -6.51 3.89 -6.28
C VAL A 85 -7.34 5.16 -6.30
N VAL A 86 -7.10 6.03 -7.27
CA VAL A 86 -7.84 7.29 -7.46
C VAL A 86 -8.97 7.09 -8.46
N PHE A 87 -10.16 6.78 -7.95
CA PHE A 87 -11.37 6.74 -8.74
C PHE A 87 -11.79 8.15 -9.14
N SER A 88 -11.91 8.35 -10.45
CA SER A 88 -12.32 9.59 -11.11
C SER A 88 -13.35 9.27 -12.20
N LYS A 89 -13.98 10.29 -12.77
CA LYS A 89 -15.17 10.16 -13.60
C LYS A 89 -15.03 9.16 -14.75
N SER A 90 -13.89 9.15 -15.44
CA SER A 90 -13.62 8.28 -16.60
C SER A 90 -12.69 7.11 -16.28
N TYR A 91 -12.43 6.82 -14.99
CA TYR A 91 -11.53 5.73 -14.58
C TYR A 91 -11.87 4.40 -15.24
N ALA A 92 -13.14 4.00 -15.19
CA ALA A 92 -13.60 2.72 -15.74
C ALA A 92 -13.61 2.68 -17.27
N GLU A 93 -13.44 3.80 -17.99
CA GLU A 93 -13.31 3.77 -19.45
C GLU A 93 -11.97 3.17 -19.90
N SER A 94 -10.95 3.26 -19.05
CA SER A 94 -9.61 2.74 -19.33
C SER A 94 -9.51 1.27 -18.93
N ARG A 95 -9.41 0.39 -19.92
CA ARG A 95 -9.10 -1.05 -19.71
C ARG A 95 -7.83 -1.23 -18.88
N TRP A 96 -6.86 -0.36 -19.06
CA TRP A 96 -5.61 -0.38 -18.31
C TRP A 96 -5.85 -0.14 -16.82
N CYS A 97 -6.59 0.91 -16.45
CA CYS A 97 -6.92 1.22 -15.06
C CYS A 97 -7.72 0.08 -14.39
N LEU A 98 -8.58 -0.60 -15.14
CA LEU A 98 -9.33 -1.76 -14.64
C LEU A 98 -8.42 -2.98 -14.42
N ARG A 99 -7.48 -3.25 -15.34
CA ARG A 99 -6.49 -4.33 -15.18
C ARG A 99 -5.55 -4.10 -14.02
N GLU A 100 -5.08 -2.87 -13.84
CA GLU A 100 -4.28 -2.46 -12.68
C GLU A 100 -4.99 -2.75 -11.38
N LEU A 101 -6.24 -2.28 -11.27
CA LEU A 101 -7.06 -2.52 -10.09
C LEU A 101 -7.19 -4.02 -9.82
N SER A 102 -7.52 -4.82 -10.82
CA SER A 102 -7.63 -6.28 -10.66
C SER A 102 -6.32 -6.95 -10.28
N LYS A 103 -5.17 -6.41 -10.71
CA LYS A 103 -3.86 -6.92 -10.27
C LYS A 103 -3.58 -6.55 -8.82
N ILE A 104 -3.83 -5.30 -8.44
CA ILE A 104 -3.68 -4.82 -7.05
C ILE A 104 -4.55 -5.64 -6.09
N MET A 105 -5.82 -5.84 -6.43
CA MET A 105 -6.77 -6.57 -5.59
C MET A 105 -6.40 -8.05 -5.45
N ARG A 106 -5.89 -8.68 -6.51
CA ARG A 106 -5.44 -10.10 -6.48
C ARG A 106 -4.16 -10.31 -5.70
N ASP A 107 -3.27 -9.34 -5.65
CA ASP A 107 -2.01 -9.44 -4.91
C ASP A 107 -2.22 -9.42 -3.38
N GLY A 108 -3.44 -9.15 -2.91
CA GLY A 108 -3.79 -9.20 -1.48
C GLY A 108 -3.11 -8.13 -0.63
N LYS A 109 -2.50 -7.12 -1.27
CA LYS A 109 -1.90 -5.98 -0.57
C LYS A 109 -2.97 -5.07 -0.01
N VAL A 110 -2.58 -4.19 0.91
CA VAL A 110 -3.48 -3.19 1.48
C VAL A 110 -3.80 -2.15 0.41
N VAL A 111 -5.09 -1.88 0.20
CA VAL A 111 -5.58 -0.93 -0.80
C VAL A 111 -6.30 0.23 -0.11
N TYR A 112 -6.01 1.45 -0.54
CA TYR A 112 -6.64 2.69 -0.06
C TYR A 112 -7.33 3.41 -1.22
N PRO A 113 -8.66 3.32 -1.33
CA PRO A 113 -9.41 3.99 -2.38
C PRO A 113 -9.59 5.50 -2.08
N ILE A 114 -9.43 6.30 -3.13
CA ILE A 114 -9.71 7.74 -3.14
C ILE A 114 -10.82 7.98 -4.16
N PHE A 115 -11.91 8.60 -3.73
CA PHE A 115 -13.03 8.97 -4.60
C PHE A 115 -12.92 10.46 -4.93
N TYR A 116 -12.32 10.75 -6.08
CA TYR A 116 -12.04 12.11 -6.53
C TYR A 116 -13.14 12.60 -7.48
N ASP A 117 -14.00 13.47 -6.94
CA ASP A 117 -15.20 14.00 -7.61
C ASP A 117 -16.12 12.91 -8.21
N VAL A 118 -16.21 11.78 -7.51
CA VAL A 118 -17.14 10.69 -7.81
C VAL A 118 -17.84 10.24 -6.54
N ASP A 119 -19.10 9.84 -6.65
CA ASP A 119 -19.81 9.20 -5.55
C ASP A 119 -19.30 7.75 -5.39
N PRO A 120 -18.85 7.31 -4.20
CA PRO A 120 -18.44 5.93 -3.96
C PRO A 120 -19.51 4.90 -4.33
N SER A 121 -20.79 5.26 -4.24
CA SER A 121 -21.91 4.41 -4.64
C SER A 121 -21.93 4.14 -6.15
N GLN A 122 -21.52 5.10 -6.98
CA GLN A 122 -21.40 4.90 -8.43
C GLN A 122 -20.28 3.91 -8.77
N VAL A 123 -19.15 3.98 -8.05
CA VAL A 123 -18.05 3.03 -8.20
C VAL A 123 -18.49 1.63 -7.74
N ARG A 124 -19.10 1.54 -6.55
CA ARG A 124 -19.54 0.28 -5.92
C ARG A 124 -20.62 -0.45 -6.71
N ASN A 125 -21.59 0.29 -7.25
CA ASN A 125 -22.73 -0.27 -7.97
C ASN A 125 -22.53 -0.23 -9.49
N GLN A 126 -21.37 0.26 -9.96
CA GLN A 126 -21.07 0.50 -11.37
C GLN A 126 -22.23 1.21 -12.09
N SER A 127 -22.65 2.35 -11.55
CA SER A 127 -23.70 3.21 -12.11
C SER A 127 -23.13 4.54 -12.60
N GLY A 128 -23.94 5.38 -13.24
CA GLY A 128 -23.46 6.62 -13.86
C GLY A 128 -22.38 6.34 -14.91
N SER A 129 -21.29 7.11 -14.90
CA SER A 129 -20.19 6.95 -15.88
C SER A 129 -19.52 5.58 -15.80
N PHE A 130 -19.45 4.95 -14.62
CA PHE A 130 -18.92 3.60 -14.47
C PHE A 130 -19.81 2.58 -15.17
N GLY A 131 -21.13 2.71 -15.03
CA GLY A 131 -22.09 1.84 -15.72
C GLY A 131 -22.02 1.95 -17.24
N GLU A 132 -21.93 3.18 -17.75
CA GLU A 132 -21.75 3.44 -19.18
C GLU A 132 -20.45 2.84 -19.72
N ALA A 133 -19.35 2.94 -18.96
CA ALA A 133 -18.08 2.34 -19.33
C ALA A 133 -18.19 0.80 -19.40
N PHE A 134 -18.84 0.17 -18.43
CA PHE A 134 -19.04 -1.28 -18.44
C PHE A 134 -19.92 -1.77 -19.59
N GLN A 135 -20.96 -1.03 -19.97
CA GLN A 135 -21.77 -1.38 -21.15
C GLN A 135 -20.97 -1.38 -22.46
N ARG A 136 -19.89 -0.59 -22.54
CA ARG A 136 -18.96 -0.62 -23.67
C ARG A 136 -18.05 -1.84 -23.59
N HIS A 137 -17.43 -2.08 -22.44
CA HIS A 137 -16.54 -3.23 -22.24
C HIS A 137 -17.25 -4.58 -22.43
N GLU A 138 -18.51 -4.70 -22.03
CA GLU A 138 -19.32 -5.92 -22.26
C GLU A 138 -19.50 -6.28 -23.73
N LYS A 139 -19.29 -5.33 -24.66
CA LYS A 139 -19.37 -5.57 -26.12
C LYS A 139 -18.03 -5.95 -26.72
N ASP A 140 -16.95 -5.43 -26.16
CA ASP A 140 -15.63 -5.46 -26.78
C ASP A 140 -14.65 -6.44 -26.10
N GLU A 141 -14.90 -6.82 -24.83
CA GLU A 141 -13.98 -7.56 -23.99
C GLU A 141 -14.49 -8.96 -23.60
N ASP A 142 -13.58 -9.80 -23.10
CA ASP A 142 -13.94 -11.13 -22.59
C ASP A 142 -14.90 -11.01 -21.39
N PRO A 143 -16.05 -11.72 -21.39
CA PRO A 143 -17.02 -11.63 -20.30
C PRO A 143 -16.47 -11.97 -18.92
N ASN A 144 -15.51 -12.90 -18.80
CA ASN A 144 -14.92 -13.26 -17.52
C ASN A 144 -13.99 -12.15 -17.01
N GLU A 145 -13.26 -11.49 -17.91
CA GLU A 145 -12.42 -10.34 -17.57
C GLU A 145 -13.29 -9.17 -17.07
N VAL A 146 -14.39 -8.87 -17.77
CA VAL A 146 -15.35 -7.83 -17.36
C VAL A 146 -15.99 -8.15 -16.01
N GLU A 147 -16.41 -9.40 -15.77
CA GLU A 147 -16.97 -9.82 -14.48
C GLU A 147 -15.94 -9.66 -13.36
N GLN A 148 -14.67 -10.00 -13.62
CA GLN A 148 -13.60 -9.81 -12.65
C GLN A 148 -13.40 -8.33 -12.31
N TRP A 149 -13.37 -7.44 -13.32
CA TRP A 149 -13.29 -6.00 -13.10
C TRP A 149 -14.45 -5.46 -12.25
N ARG A 150 -15.67 -5.95 -12.47
CA ARG A 150 -16.84 -5.58 -11.65
C ARG A 150 -16.66 -5.98 -10.19
N ARG A 151 -16.21 -7.22 -9.94
CA ARG A 151 -15.95 -7.72 -8.59
C ARG A 151 -14.88 -6.92 -7.88
N ASP A 152 -13.77 -6.63 -8.55
CA ASP A 152 -12.64 -5.91 -7.97
C ASP A 152 -12.98 -4.44 -7.70
N LEU A 153 -13.71 -3.77 -8.59
CA LEU A 153 -14.23 -2.42 -8.35
C LEU A 153 -15.15 -2.36 -7.14
N LYS A 154 -16.12 -3.27 -7.06
CA LYS A 154 -17.03 -3.33 -5.93
C LYS A 154 -16.25 -3.57 -4.63
N ALA A 155 -15.38 -4.58 -4.60
CA ALA A 155 -14.59 -4.92 -3.43
C ALA A 155 -13.69 -3.76 -3.00
N CYS A 156 -13.04 -3.08 -3.93
CA CYS A 156 -12.21 -1.90 -3.62
C CYS A 156 -13.06 -0.73 -3.11
N ALA A 157 -14.24 -0.50 -3.67
CA ALA A 157 -15.15 0.57 -3.23
C ALA A 157 -15.82 0.30 -1.87
N ASP A 158 -15.78 -0.95 -1.39
CA ASP A 158 -16.22 -1.35 -0.06
C ASP A 158 -15.13 -1.15 1.02
N LEU A 159 -13.89 -0.85 0.61
CA LEU A 159 -12.80 -0.54 1.53
C LEU A 159 -12.92 0.88 2.11
N SER A 160 -12.36 1.06 3.30
CA SER A 160 -12.23 2.39 3.92
C SER A 160 -11.29 3.27 3.10
N GLY A 161 -11.77 4.44 2.72
CA GLY A 161 -11.02 5.43 1.96
C GLY A 161 -11.58 6.83 2.15
N ARG A 162 -11.19 7.76 1.29
CA ARG A 162 -11.60 9.17 1.39
C ARG A 162 -12.36 9.63 0.15
N ASN A 163 -13.41 10.39 0.39
CA ASN A 163 -14.17 11.05 -0.66
C ASN A 163 -13.88 12.55 -0.66
N PHE A 164 -13.52 13.08 -1.84
CA PHE A 164 -13.10 14.47 -2.03
C PHE A 164 -14.13 15.49 -1.52
N ASN A 165 -15.40 15.26 -1.87
CA ASN A 165 -16.48 16.19 -1.59
C ASN A 165 -16.86 16.18 -0.11
N THR A 166 -16.89 15.02 0.55
CA THR A 166 -17.31 14.93 1.97
C THR A 166 -16.20 15.11 2.99
N THR A 167 -14.93 14.89 2.61
CA THR A 167 -13.81 14.93 3.57
C THR A 167 -13.23 16.33 3.76
N ALA A 168 -13.28 17.17 2.71
CA ALA A 168 -12.62 18.48 2.72
C ALA A 168 -13.49 19.60 2.15
N ASP A 169 -14.79 19.35 1.96
CA ASP A 169 -15.74 20.28 1.33
C ASP A 169 -15.26 20.76 -0.05
N GLY A 170 -14.64 19.86 -0.83
CA GLY A 170 -14.08 20.18 -2.15
C GLY A 170 -12.76 20.98 -2.13
N ARG A 171 -12.09 21.14 -0.98
CA ARG A 171 -10.78 21.82 -0.90
C ARG A 171 -9.63 20.85 -1.15
N GLU A 172 -9.10 20.86 -2.38
CA GLU A 172 -8.07 19.90 -2.84
C GLU A 172 -6.83 19.84 -1.94
N GLY A 173 -6.25 20.99 -1.57
CA GLY A 173 -5.05 21.01 -0.72
C GLY A 173 -5.26 20.37 0.65
N LEU A 174 -6.41 20.64 1.30
CA LEU A 174 -6.77 20.02 2.57
C LEU A 174 -7.05 18.52 2.40
N PHE A 175 -7.70 18.15 1.30
CA PHE A 175 -7.95 16.76 0.96
C PHE A 175 -6.65 15.97 0.81
N ILE A 176 -5.66 16.52 0.10
CA ILE A 176 -4.33 15.92 -0.05
C ILE A 176 -3.65 15.73 1.31
N GLN A 177 -3.66 16.76 2.17
CA GLN A 177 -3.08 16.66 3.52
C GLN A 177 -3.71 15.52 4.33
N ASN A 178 -5.03 15.39 4.27
CA ASN A 178 -5.79 14.34 4.94
C ASN A 178 -5.47 12.93 4.41
N VAL A 179 -5.31 12.79 3.08
CA VAL A 179 -4.91 11.52 2.43
C VAL A 179 -3.49 11.14 2.82
N VAL A 180 -2.54 12.07 2.74
CA VAL A 180 -1.14 11.83 3.12
C VAL A 180 -1.04 11.42 4.59
N GLY A 181 -1.78 12.11 5.48
CA GLY A 181 -1.85 11.75 6.89
C GLY A 181 -2.33 10.32 7.14
N ASP A 182 -3.36 9.87 6.42
CA ASP A 182 -3.85 8.50 6.52
C ASP A 182 -2.81 7.48 6.03
N ILE A 183 -2.14 7.75 4.91
CA ILE A 183 -1.12 6.85 4.36
C ILE A 183 0.07 6.74 5.33
N ILE A 184 0.50 7.85 5.95
CA ILE A 184 1.53 7.84 7.00
C ILE A 184 1.08 7.01 8.21
N ALA A 185 -0.19 7.10 8.60
CA ALA A 185 -0.71 6.29 9.70
C ALA A 185 -0.71 4.79 9.32
N LEU A 186 -1.15 4.46 8.10
CA LEU A 186 -1.16 3.10 7.58
C LEU A 186 0.25 2.49 7.52
N THR A 187 1.27 3.23 7.07
CA THR A 187 2.67 2.76 7.03
C THR A 187 3.18 2.46 8.44
N LYS A 188 2.99 3.39 9.39
CA LYS A 188 3.42 3.24 10.79
C LYS A 188 2.74 2.08 11.51
N THR A 189 1.42 1.96 11.41
CA THR A 189 0.68 0.86 12.05
C THR A 189 1.17 -0.49 11.55
N ARG A 190 1.47 -0.61 10.26
CA ARG A 190 1.96 -1.85 9.69
C ARG A 190 3.40 -2.14 10.09
N ASP A 191 4.28 -1.13 10.18
CA ASP A 191 5.64 -1.31 10.70
C ASP A 191 5.62 -1.86 12.13
N LEU A 192 4.77 -1.29 13.00
CA LEU A 192 4.60 -1.76 14.38
C LEU A 192 4.11 -3.22 14.45
N GLN A 193 3.14 -3.60 13.62
CA GLN A 193 2.64 -4.99 13.55
C GLN A 193 3.72 -5.96 13.07
N THR A 194 4.51 -5.58 12.07
CA THR A 194 5.63 -6.39 11.57
C THR A 194 6.68 -6.56 12.66
N THR A 195 7.10 -5.48 13.33
CA THR A 195 8.07 -5.55 14.43
C THR A 195 7.60 -6.46 15.55
N GLN A 196 6.36 -6.31 16.04
CA GLN A 196 5.81 -7.18 17.10
C GLN A 196 5.78 -8.65 16.70
N SER A 197 5.42 -8.94 15.44
CA SER A 197 5.38 -10.32 14.92
C SER A 197 6.77 -10.94 14.85
N THR A 198 7.77 -10.20 14.35
CA THR A 198 9.16 -10.66 14.30
C THR A 198 9.73 -10.90 15.70
N THR A 199 9.57 -9.93 16.62
CA THR A 199 10.00 -10.09 18.01
C THR A 199 9.38 -11.33 18.66
N ARG A 200 8.07 -11.56 18.46
CA ARG A 200 7.39 -12.76 18.98
C ARG A 200 7.97 -14.06 18.42
N LEU A 201 8.27 -14.11 17.13
CA LEU A 201 8.87 -15.29 16.51
C LEU A 201 10.30 -15.53 17.02
N GLU A 202 11.11 -14.49 17.17
CA GLU A 202 12.46 -14.58 17.75
C GLU A 202 12.42 -15.11 19.18
N TYR A 203 11.47 -14.64 20.01
CA TYR A 203 11.24 -15.22 21.34
C TYR A 203 10.92 -16.72 21.20
N LEU A 204 9.88 -17.12 20.47
CA LEU A 204 9.50 -18.54 20.34
C LEU A 204 10.66 -19.43 19.86
N VAL A 205 11.46 -18.95 18.91
CA VAL A 205 12.64 -19.65 18.40
C VAL A 205 13.74 -19.74 19.45
N ALA A 206 13.99 -18.68 20.22
CA ALA A 206 14.94 -18.70 21.33
C ALA A 206 14.52 -19.71 22.39
N TRP A 207 13.23 -19.75 22.76
CA TRP A 207 12.67 -20.74 23.70
C TRP A 207 12.79 -22.18 23.18
N ALA A 208 12.64 -22.42 21.88
CA ALA A 208 12.84 -23.74 21.28
C ALA A 208 14.32 -24.18 21.20
N ARG A 209 15.26 -23.24 21.32
CA ARG A 209 16.71 -23.48 21.25
C ARG A 209 17.40 -23.61 22.60
N VAL A 210 16.69 -23.41 23.72
CA VAL A 210 17.23 -23.70 25.05
C VAL A 210 17.10 -25.20 25.32
N PRO A 211 18.19 -25.98 25.33
CA PRO A 211 18.13 -27.38 25.71
C PRO A 211 17.94 -27.43 27.23
N TYR A 212 16.75 -27.84 27.66
CA TYR A 212 16.40 -28.23 29.03
C TYR A 212 16.97 -27.35 30.15
N TYR A 213 16.20 -26.38 30.65
CA TYR A 213 16.08 -26.18 32.09
C TYR A 213 14.72 -25.56 32.45
N PHE A 214 14.05 -26.25 33.38
CA PHE A 214 12.83 -25.89 34.13
C PHE A 214 11.45 -26.12 33.50
N PHE A 215 10.95 -27.35 33.72
CA PHE A 215 9.68 -27.56 34.44
C PHE A 215 9.47 -26.48 35.53
N PHE A 216 8.25 -25.97 35.68
CA PHE A 216 7.77 -24.90 36.59
C PHE A 216 7.73 -23.49 36.01
N PHE A 217 6.62 -23.16 35.33
CA PHE A 217 5.65 -22.19 35.85
C PHE A 217 4.29 -22.44 35.19
N LYS A 218 3.48 -23.30 35.83
CA LYS A 218 2.02 -23.28 35.71
C LYS A 218 1.54 -22.33 36.82
N PHE A 219 1.01 -21.16 36.48
CA PHE A 219 -0.19 -20.50 37.05
C PHE A 219 -0.20 -18.96 36.87
N PHE A 220 -1.41 -18.44 36.63
CA PHE A 220 -1.87 -17.03 36.47
C PHE A 220 -1.45 -16.35 35.15
N PHE A 221 -2.36 -15.98 34.24
CA PHE A 221 -3.56 -15.15 34.46
C PHE A 221 -4.72 -15.56 33.53
N PHE A 222 -5.84 -15.97 34.12
CA PHE A 222 -7.20 -15.78 33.58
C PHE A 222 -8.05 -15.35 34.76
N LEU A 223 -8.13 -14.04 34.98
CA LEU A 223 -9.30 -13.30 35.46
C LEU A 223 -9.14 -11.84 35.06
#